data_AF-A0A3C1USM2-F1
#
_entry.id   AF-A0A3C1USM2-F1
#
_cell.length_a   1.000
_cell.length_b   1.000
_cell.length_c   1.000
_cell.angle_alpha   90.00
_cell.angle_beta   90.00
_cell.angle_gamma   90.00
#
_symmetry.space_group_name_H-M   'P 1'
#
loop_
_entity.id
_entity.type
_entity.pdbx_description
1 polymer ?
#
loop_
_entity_poly.entity_id
_entity_poly.type
_entity_poly.pdbx_seq_one_letter_code
_entity_poly.pdbx_strand_id
1 'polypeptide(L)'
;MQKPDFETLILRLESRIQYTFRDKKQIQLALTHRSFSGLDARSLDNNQRLEFLGDAVLQLIITLELYQRYSEHDEGPLTKA
;
A
#
# COMPACT_ATOMS: atom_id res chain seq x y z
N MET A 1 3.89 -14.26 23.39
CA MET A 1 3.04 -14.09 22.19
C MET A 1 3.81 -14.66 21.00
N GLN A 2 3.23 -15.62 20.28
CA GLN A 2 3.92 -16.30 19.16
C GLN A 2 4.07 -15.31 18.00
N LYS A 3 5.27 -15.17 17.42
CA LYS A 3 5.47 -14.31 16.25
C LYS A 3 4.62 -14.86 15.09
N PRO A 4 3.89 -14.01 14.35
CA PRO A 4 3.11 -14.46 13.21
C PRO A 4 4.02 -15.10 12.15
N ASP A 5 3.55 -16.17 11.53
CA ASP A 5 4.20 -16.77 10.37
C ASP A 5 3.96 -15.89 9.14
N PHE A 6 4.89 -14.96 8.92
CA PHE A 6 4.86 -14.04 7.77
C PHE A 6 5.01 -14.78 6.44
N GLU A 7 5.70 -15.91 6.40
CA GLU A 7 5.98 -16.63 5.16
C GLU A 7 4.68 -17.21 4.60
N THR A 8 3.91 -17.90 5.44
CA THR A 8 2.58 -18.42 5.05
C THR A 8 1.62 -17.30 4.68
N LEU A 9 1.61 -16.17 5.41
CA LEU A 9 0.75 -15.03 5.10
C LEU A 9 1.08 -14.40 3.75
N ILE A 10 2.37 -14.19 3.46
CA ILE A 10 2.81 -13.61 2.19
C ILE A 10 2.45 -14.55 1.04
N LEU A 11 2.71 -15.85 1.16
CA LEU A 11 2.35 -16.81 0.11
C LEU A 11 0.84 -16.79 -0.21
N ARG A 12 -0.01 -16.73 0.83
CA ARG A 12 -1.46 -16.61 0.67
C ARG A 12 -1.85 -15.30 -0.01
N LEU A 13 -1.21 -14.19 0.33
CA LEU A 13 -1.48 -12.89 -0.29
C LEU A 13 -1.10 -12.91 -1.77
N GLU A 14 0.13 -13.32 -2.09
CA GLU A 14 0.65 -13.39 -3.47
C GLU A 14 -0.24 -14.25 -4.37
N SER A 15 -0.70 -15.40 -3.86
CA SER A 15 -1.66 -16.24 -4.57
C SER A 15 -3.01 -15.55 -4.80
N ARG A 16 -3.45 -14.63 -3.94
CA ARG A 16 -4.74 -13.94 -4.11
C ARG A 16 -4.65 -12.75 -5.06
N ILE A 17 -3.55 -12.01 -5.02
CA ILE A 17 -3.34 -10.83 -5.88
C ILE A 17 -2.64 -11.18 -7.20
N GLN A 18 -2.27 -12.44 -7.39
CA GLN A 18 -1.56 -12.94 -8.58
C GLN A 18 -0.29 -12.14 -8.86
N TYR A 19 0.42 -11.77 -7.81
CA TYR A 19 1.65 -10.98 -7.88
C TYR A 19 2.68 -11.55 -6.90
N THR A 20 3.88 -11.83 -7.40
CA THR A 20 5.01 -12.28 -6.57
C THR A 20 5.94 -11.11 -6.28
N PHE A 21 6.05 -10.74 -5.00
CA PHE A 21 6.98 -9.73 -4.54
C PHE A 21 8.42 -10.22 -4.72
N ARG A 22 9.22 -9.41 -5.42
CA ARG A 22 10.66 -9.64 -5.60
C ARG A 22 11.42 -9.64 -4.27
N ASP A 23 11.04 -8.75 -3.36
CA ASP A 23 11.62 -8.65 -2.01
C ASP A 23 10.54 -8.90 -0.95
N LYS A 24 10.66 -10.04 -0.25
CA LYS A 24 9.72 -10.44 0.81
C LYS A 24 9.79 -9.54 2.04
N LYS A 25 10.93 -8.88 2.28
CA LYS A 25 11.07 -7.92 3.39
C LYS A 25 10.23 -6.67 3.16
N GLN A 26 10.07 -6.26 1.90
CA GLN A 26 9.27 -5.08 1.55
C GLN A 26 7.78 -5.30 1.82
N ILE A 27 7.23 -6.48 1.46
CA ILE A 27 5.83 -6.81 1.78
C ILE A 27 5.64 -7.06 3.28
N GLN A 28 6.62 -7.65 3.97
CA GLN A 28 6.57 -7.77 5.42
C GLN A 28 6.48 -6.39 6.09
N LEU A 29 7.30 -5.42 5.65
CA LEU A 29 7.23 -4.03 6.13
C LEU A 29 5.87 -3.39 5.82
N ALA A 30 5.35 -3.57 4.60
CA ALA A 30 4.05 -3.04 4.19
C ALA A 30 2.88 -3.60 5.01
N LEU A 31 2.97 -4.85 5.47
CA LEU A 31 1.98 -5.52 6.33
C LEU A 31 2.17 -5.23 7.83
N THR A 32 3.19 -4.47 8.21
CA THR A 32 3.51 -4.18 9.60
C THR A 32 2.93 -2.84 10.01
N HIS A 33 1.80 -2.87 10.72
CA HIS A 33 1.17 -1.65 11.26
C HIS A 33 1.94 -1.11 12.47
N ARG A 34 1.95 0.22 12.64
CA ARG A 34 2.61 0.91 13.77
C ARG A 34 2.20 0.42 15.17
N SER A 35 0.99 -0.14 15.31
CA SER A 35 0.48 -0.67 16.59
C SER A 35 0.92 -2.12 16.89
N PHE A 36 1.76 -2.72 16.05
CA PHE A 36 2.26 -4.06 16.29
C PHE A 36 3.10 -4.10 17.58
N SER A 37 2.73 -4.98 18.51
CA SER A 37 3.13 -4.98 19.93
C SER A 37 4.62 -5.29 20.23
N GLY A 38 5.49 -5.20 19.23
CA GLY A 38 6.94 -5.36 19.36
C GLY A 38 7.76 -4.24 18.70
N LEU A 39 7.10 -3.17 18.25
CA LEU A 39 7.76 -2.00 17.66
C LEU A 39 7.74 -0.84 18.64
N ASP A 40 8.88 -0.14 18.73
CA ASP A 40 8.88 1.18 19.34
C ASP A 40 7.96 2.11 18.54
N ALA A 41 7.16 2.93 19.23
CA ALA A 41 6.22 3.85 18.58
C ALA A 41 6.90 4.88 17.63
N ARG A 42 8.22 5.03 17.74
CA ARG A 42 9.08 5.87 16.88
C ARG A 42 9.88 5.07 15.85
N SER A 43 9.75 3.74 15.82
CA SER A 43 10.44 2.91 14.84
C SER A 43 9.95 3.20 13.42
N LEU A 44 10.88 3.24 12.48
CA LEU A 44 10.61 3.32 11.05
C LEU A 44 10.31 1.95 10.43
N ASP A 45 10.31 0.87 11.23
CA ASP A 45 10.05 -0.51 10.81
C ASP A 45 8.55 -0.81 10.75
N ASN A 46 7.76 0.14 10.24
CA ASN A 46 6.34 0.00 10.00
C ASN A 46 5.95 0.55 8.62
N ASN A 47 4.70 0.34 8.24
CA ASN A 47 4.19 0.65 6.92
C ASN A 47 3.94 2.14 6.64
N GLN A 48 4.04 3.06 7.61
CA GLN A 48 3.59 4.46 7.43
C GLN A 48 4.27 5.19 6.27
N ARG A 49 5.57 4.96 6.06
CA ARG A 49 6.30 5.58 4.93
C ARG A 49 5.89 4.97 3.59
N LEU A 50 5.58 3.67 3.56
CA LEU A 50 5.09 2.98 2.37
C LEU A 50 3.64 3.38 2.06
N GLU A 51 2.82 3.59 3.08
CA GLU A 51 1.45 4.13 2.97
C GLU A 51 1.49 5.52 2.34
N PHE A 52 2.29 6.44 2.88
CA PHE A 52 2.46 7.78 2.31
C PHE A 52 2.87 7.76 0.83
N LEU A 53 3.83 6.89 0.46
CA LEU A 53 4.24 6.73 -0.93
C LEU A 53 3.13 6.10 -1.78
N GLY A 54 2.46 5.08 -1.25
CA GLY A 54 1.39 4.36 -1.93
C GLY A 54 0.20 5.26 -2.25
N ASP A 55 -0.20 6.12 -1.32
CA ASP A 55 -1.28 7.10 -1.52
C ASP A 55 -0.96 8.05 -2.68
N ALA A 56 0.25 8.59 -2.74
CA ALA A 56 0.66 9.46 -3.85
C ALA A 56 0.66 8.74 -5.21
N VAL A 57 1.10 7.47 -5.23
CA VAL A 57 1.09 6.65 -6.46
C VAL A 57 -0.34 6.34 -6.90
N LEU A 58 -1.21 5.93 -5.99
CA LEU A 58 -2.63 5.66 -6.29
C LEU A 58 -3.35 6.92 -6.74
N GLN A 59 -3.11 8.05 -6.06
CA GLN A 59 -3.68 9.34 -6.44
C GLN A 59 -3.28 9.73 -7.87
N LEU A 60 -2.01 9.56 -8.25
CA LEU A 60 -1.55 9.82 -9.61
C LEU A 60 -2.28 8.95 -10.64
N ILE A 61 -2.36 7.64 -10.40
CA ILE A 61 -2.99 6.69 -11.34
C ILE A 61 -4.48 7.01 -11.50
N ILE A 62 -5.18 7.24 -10.39
CA ILE A 62 -6.61 7.56 -10.40
C ILE A 62 -6.84 8.90 -11.10
N THR A 63 -6.07 9.93 -10.77
CA THR A 63 -6.18 11.26 -11.39
C THR A 63 -5.94 11.17 -12.90
N LEU A 64 -4.93 10.41 -13.33
CA LEU A 64 -4.64 10.21 -14.74
C LEU A 64 -5.79 9.52 -15.47
N GLU A 65 -6.38 8.49 -14.87
CA GLU A 65 -7.51 7.77 -15.47
C GLU A 65 -8.77 8.66 -15.55
N LEU A 66 -9.04 9.45 -14.51
CA LEU A 66 -10.14 10.43 -14.54
C LEU A 66 -9.92 11.49 -15.62
N TYR A 67 -8.70 12.04 -15.71
CA TYR A 67 -8.32 13.02 -16.72
C TYR A 67 -8.53 12.48 -18.15
N GLN A 68 -8.12 11.24 -18.40
CA GLN A 68 -8.27 10.60 -19.71
C GLN A 68 -9.72 10.26 -20.04
N ARG A 69 -10.48 9.74 -19.06
CA ARG A 69 -11.86 9.29 -19.26
C ARG A 69 -12.85 10.45 -19.42
N TYR A 70 -12.56 11.59 -18.81
CA TYR A 70 -13.43 12.77 -18.81
C TYR A 70 -12.76 13.98 -19.47
N SER A 71 -12.22 13.80 -20.68
CA SER A 71 -11.46 14.82 -21.42
C SER A 71 -12.22 16.13 -21.68
N GLU A 72 -13.55 16.08 -21.64
CA GLU A 72 -14.44 17.23 -21.86
C GLU A 72 -14.87 17.95 -20.56
N HIS A 73 -14.38 17.50 -19.40
CA HIS A 73 -14.71 18.10 -18.10
C HIS A 73 -13.56 18.96 -17.60
N ASP A 74 -13.89 20.14 -17.08
CA ASP A 74 -12.92 20.98 -16.36
C ASP A 74 -12.44 20.32 -15.06
N GLU A 75 -11.38 20.87 -14.46
CA GLU A 75 -10.73 20.35 -13.25
C GLU A 75 -11.69 20.16 -12.04
N GLY A 76 -12.69 21.03 -11.91
CA GLY A 76 -13.62 21.05 -10.76
C GLY A 76 -14.42 19.75 -10.57
N PRO A 77 -15.10 19.23 -11.59
CA PRO A 77 -15.74 17.91 -11.55
C PRO A 77 -14.80 16.74 -11.21
N LEU A 78 -13.54 16.78 -11.64
CA LEU A 78 -12.59 15.67 -11.48
C LEU A 78 -12.06 15.52 -10.05
N THR A 79 -12.05 16.60 -9.28
CA THR A 79 -11.58 16.62 -7.87
C THR A 79 -12.63 16.21 -6.84
N LYS A 80 -13.88 15.97 -7.26
CA LYS A 80 -15.02 15.59 -6.40
C LYS A 80 -15.47 14.13 -6.57
N ALA A 81 -14.84 13.38 -7.47
CA ALA A 81 -15.16 11.98 -7.78
C ALA A 81 -14.55 11.00 -6.77
#